data_AF-X1F9L2-F1
#
_entry.id   AF-X1F9L2-F1
#
_cell.length_a   1.000
_cell.length_b   1.000
_cell.length_c   1.000
_cell.angle_alpha   90.00
_cell.angle_beta   90.00
_cell.angle_gamma   90.00
#
_symmetry.space_group_name_H-M   'P 1'
#
loop_
_entity.id
_entity.type
_entity.pdbx_description
1 polymer ?
#
loop_
_entity_poly.entity_id
_entity_poly.type
_entity_poly.pdbx_seq_one_letter_code
_entity_poly.pdbx_strand_id
1 'polypeptide(L)'
;SKDKTLEILKKEFKLKKIYHVLQTRIKTKSIRGYYISASEPNLIVLDKINGGKADALNAGINASNYPYFISIDADVILEEDAMLRIMKPMLENPEKERIKFYEKR
;
A
#
# COMPACT_ATOMS: atom_id res chain seq x y z
N SER A 1 -14.54 1.59 -9.66
CA SER A 1 -15.53 0.71 -9.03
C SER A 1 -16.83 1.46 -8.86
N LYS A 2 -17.98 0.77 -8.84
CA LYS A 2 -19.30 1.37 -8.54
C LYS A 2 -19.73 1.14 -7.08
N ASP A 3 -18.88 0.50 -6.28
CA ASP A 3 -19.14 0.28 -4.85
C ASP A 3 -18.95 1.56 -4.02
N LYS A 4 -19.41 1.51 -2.77
CA LYS A 4 -19.36 2.64 -1.83
C LYS A 4 -18.07 2.67 -1.00
N THR A 5 -17.03 1.92 -1.39
CA THR A 5 -15.83 1.71 -0.55
C THR A 5 -15.17 3.03 -0.18
N LEU A 6 -14.95 3.91 -1.15
CA LEU A 6 -14.29 5.18 -0.88
C LEU A 6 -15.11 6.08 0.06
N GLU A 7 -16.44 6.09 -0.08
CA GLU A 7 -17.30 6.90 0.79
C GLU A 7 -17.34 6.37 2.21
N ILE A 8 -17.35 5.04 2.39
CA ILE A 8 -17.21 4.40 3.70
C ILE A 8 -15.87 4.76 4.33
N LEU A 9 -14.76 4.59 3.60
CA LEU A 9 -13.41 4.92 4.08
C LEU A 9 -13.31 6.40 4.48
N LYS A 10 -13.86 7.32 3.68
CA LYS A 10 -13.89 8.75 4.00
C LYS A 10 -14.57 9.04 5.32
N LYS A 11 -15.71 8.39 5.58
CA LYS A 11 -16.47 8.57 6.81
C LYS A 11 -15.74 7.98 8.02
N GLU A 12 -15.35 6.71 7.95
CA GLU A 12 -14.79 5.98 9.09
C GLU A 12 -13.41 6.51 9.50
N PHE A 13 -12.55 6.83 8.52
CA PHE A 13 -11.20 7.35 8.76
C PHE A 13 -11.10 8.88 8.66
N LYS A 14 -12.23 9.59 8.61
CA LYS A 14 -12.28 11.07 8.52
C LYS A 14 -11.34 11.61 7.45
N LEU A 15 -11.34 10.99 6.27
CA LEU A 15 -10.38 11.27 5.22
C LEU A 15 -10.57 12.68 4.65
N LYS A 16 -9.47 13.41 4.50
CA LYS A 16 -9.45 14.74 3.87
C LYS A 16 -8.71 14.66 2.54
N LYS A 17 -9.36 15.14 1.48
CA LYS A 17 -8.69 15.30 0.19
C LYS A 17 -7.64 16.40 0.32
N ILE A 18 -6.42 16.12 -0.11
CA ILE A 18 -5.35 17.12 -0.15
C ILE A 18 -4.81 17.27 -1.56
N TYR A 19 -4.17 18.40 -1.82
CA TYR A 19 -3.32 18.55 -2.99
C TYR A 19 -1.97 17.93 -2.68
N HIS A 20 -1.59 16.91 -3.43
CA HIS A 20 -0.32 16.24 -3.29
C HIS A 20 0.22 15.87 -4.67
N VAL A 21 1.46 16.28 -4.95
CA VAL A 21 2.13 16.01 -6.22
C VAL A 21 2.85 14.68 -6.11
N LEU A 22 2.30 13.65 -6.74
CA LEU A 22 2.91 12.33 -6.78
C LEU A 22 3.93 12.25 -7.92
N GLN A 23 5.18 11.92 -7.57
CA GLN A 23 6.18 11.58 -8.57
C GLN A 23 5.82 10.20 -9.16
N THR A 24 5.46 10.16 -10.43
CA THR A 24 5.13 8.91 -11.11
C THR A 24 6.42 8.23 -11.58
N ARG A 25 6.96 7.32 -10.76
CA ARG A 25 8.15 6.51 -11.10
C ARG A 25 7.78 5.26 -11.88
N ILE A 26 6.67 4.64 -11.51
CA ILE A 26 6.10 3.47 -12.16
C ILE A 26 4.82 3.88 -12.89
N LYS A 27 4.64 3.42 -14.14
CA LYS A 27 3.45 3.74 -14.92
C LYS A 27 2.18 3.30 -14.20
N THR A 28 1.26 4.23 -14.02
CA THR A 28 -0.09 3.97 -13.49
C THR A 28 -1.11 4.89 -14.13
N LYS A 29 -2.40 4.50 -14.12
CA LYS A 29 -3.49 5.39 -14.53
C LYS A 29 -3.65 6.58 -13.57
N SER A 30 -4.26 7.65 -14.07
CA SER A 30 -4.41 8.91 -13.35
C SER A 30 -5.07 8.76 -11.98
N ILE A 31 -4.47 9.42 -10.98
CA ILE A 31 -5.00 9.58 -9.64
C ILE A 31 -6.00 10.74 -9.65
N ARG A 32 -7.23 10.50 -9.17
CA ARG A 32 -8.32 11.47 -9.06
C ARG A 32 -8.34 12.19 -7.71
N GLY A 33 -7.78 11.56 -6.68
CA GLY A 33 -7.68 12.15 -5.35
C GLY A 33 -6.63 11.47 -4.46
N TYR A 34 -5.98 12.29 -3.66
CA TYR A 34 -5.09 11.87 -2.59
C TYR A 34 -5.75 12.25 -1.27
N TYR A 35 -5.90 11.28 -0.37
CA TYR A 35 -6.61 11.45 0.88
C TYR A 35 -5.72 11.05 2.05
N ILE A 36 -5.70 11.88 3.08
CA ILE A 36 -5.05 11.58 4.37
C ILE A 36 -6.10 11.41 5.45
N SER A 37 -5.86 10.51 6.40
CA SER A 37 -6.73 10.32 7.55
C SER A 37 -6.37 11.30 8.67
N ALA A 38 -7.40 11.91 9.28
CA ALA A 38 -7.23 12.75 10.45
C ALA A 38 -7.19 11.94 11.76
N SER A 39 -7.67 10.69 11.75
CA SER A 39 -7.67 9.81 12.92
C SER A 39 -6.55 8.77 12.90
N GLU A 40 -6.03 8.42 11.72
CA GLU A 40 -4.99 7.41 11.51
C GLU A 40 -3.83 8.01 10.71
N PRO A 41 -2.81 8.59 11.36
CA PRO A 41 -1.76 9.36 10.68
C PRO A 41 -0.99 8.59 9.59
N ASN A 42 -0.95 7.26 9.70
CA ASN A 42 -0.24 6.38 8.76
C ASN A 42 -1.13 5.88 7.60
N LEU A 43 -2.41 6.29 7.54
CA LEU A 43 -3.34 5.88 6.50
C LEU A 43 -3.45 6.94 5.40
N ILE A 44 -3.09 6.54 4.18
CA ILE A 44 -3.29 7.28 2.95
C ILE A 44 -4.20 6.47 2.04
N VAL A 45 -5.15 7.14 1.38
CA VAL A 45 -6.03 6.51 0.38
C VAL A 45 -5.91 7.26 -0.94
N LEU A 46 -5.69 6.50 -2.02
CA LEU A 46 -5.65 7.02 -3.39
C LEU A 46 -6.94 6.64 -4.11
N ASP A 47 -7.68 7.64 -4.59
CA ASP A 47 -8.74 7.42 -5.58
C ASP A 47 -8.14 7.54 -6.98
N LYS A 48 -8.29 6.51 -7.83
CA LYS A 48 -7.73 6.49 -9.19
C LYS A 48 -8.68 5.91 -10.22
N ILE A 49 -8.38 6.17 -11.50
CA ILE A 49 -9.06 5.49 -12.61
C ILE A 49 -8.75 3.99 -12.54
N ASN A 50 -9.77 3.14 -12.63
CA ASN A 50 -9.57 1.69 -12.55
C ASN A 50 -8.66 1.16 -13.66
N GLY A 51 -7.62 0.40 -13.30
CA GLY A 51 -6.76 -0.33 -14.23
C GLY A 51 -6.29 -1.69 -13.73
N GLY A 52 -7.01 -2.27 -12.75
CA GLY A 52 -6.70 -3.60 -12.19
C GLY A 52 -5.71 -3.56 -11.01
N LYS A 53 -5.43 -4.76 -10.46
CA LYS A 53 -4.61 -4.95 -9.24
C LYS A 53 -3.19 -4.41 -9.41
N ALA A 54 -2.48 -4.80 -10.47
CA ALA A 54 -1.12 -4.33 -10.71
C ALA A 54 -1.02 -2.80 -10.82
N ASP A 55 -1.99 -2.18 -11.49
CA ASP A 55 -2.06 -0.73 -11.64
C ASP A 55 -2.37 -0.01 -10.31
N ALA A 56 -3.15 -0.64 -9.42
CA ALA A 56 -3.35 -0.15 -8.05
C ALA A 56 -2.08 -0.26 -7.19
N LEU A 57 -1.34 -1.37 -7.31
CA LEU A 57 -0.06 -1.55 -6.62
C LEU A 57 0.98 -0.52 -7.07
N ASN A 58 1.08 -0.27 -8.38
CA ASN A 58 1.97 0.76 -8.93
C ASN A 58 1.67 2.15 -8.36
N ALA A 59 0.38 2.50 -8.22
CA ALA A 59 -0.02 3.76 -7.60
C ALA A 59 0.40 3.84 -6.12
N GLY A 60 0.23 2.74 -5.36
CA GLY A 60 0.68 2.65 -3.98
C GLY A 60 2.20 2.81 -3.83
N ILE A 61 2.98 2.15 -4.69
CA ILE A 61 4.44 2.28 -4.72
C ILE A 61 4.86 3.72 -5.01
N ASN A 62 4.25 4.38 -6.00
CA ASN A 62 4.54 5.79 -6.31
C ASN A 62 4.24 6.75 -5.16
N ALA A 63 3.29 6.41 -4.27
CA ALA A 63 2.94 7.20 -3.10
C ALA A 63 3.75 6.83 -1.85
N SER A 64 4.54 5.76 -1.89
CA SER A 64 5.35 5.30 -0.77
C SER A 64 6.68 6.05 -0.71
N ASN A 65 7.11 6.39 0.50
CA ASN A 65 8.38 7.11 0.74
C ASN A 65 9.53 6.18 1.19
N TYR A 66 9.25 4.91 1.46
CA TYR A 66 10.20 3.96 2.03
C TYR A 66 10.74 2.97 0.99
N PRO A 67 11.97 2.44 1.18
CA PRO A 67 12.61 1.55 0.21
C PRO A 67 11.98 0.15 0.13
N TYR A 68 11.23 -0.26 1.14
CA TYR A 68 10.53 -1.55 1.18
C TYR A 68 9.04 -1.34 1.04
N PHE A 69 8.38 -2.19 0.25
CA PHE A 69 6.93 -2.22 0.11
C PHE A 69 6.41 -3.64 0.28
N ILE A 70 5.20 -3.76 0.84
CA ILE A 70 4.49 -5.04 0.96
C ILE A 70 3.10 -4.85 0.36
N SER A 71 2.72 -5.75 -0.55
CA SER A 71 1.35 -5.85 -1.03
C SER A 71 0.62 -6.92 -0.24
N ILE A 72 -0.51 -6.57 0.36
CA ILE A 72 -1.35 -7.48 1.16
C ILE A 72 -2.76 -7.44 0.56
N ASP A 73 -3.41 -8.60 0.44
CA ASP A 73 -4.82 -8.66 0.07
C ASP A 73 -5.71 -8.34 1.28
N ALA A 74 -6.89 -7.76 1.04
CA ALA A 74 -7.75 -7.23 2.11
C ALA A 74 -8.31 -8.30 3.07
N ASP A 75 -8.16 -9.58 2.72
CA ASP A 75 -8.58 -10.76 3.49
C ASP A 75 -7.47 -11.38 4.34
N VAL A 76 -6.26 -10.79 4.33
CA VAL A 76 -5.13 -11.29 5.12
C VAL A 76 -5.06 -10.59 6.47
N ILE A 77 -4.96 -11.38 7.54
CA ILE A 77 -4.60 -10.92 8.88
C ILE A 77 -3.16 -11.36 9.15
N LEU A 78 -2.32 -10.41 9.57
CA LEU A 78 -0.94 -10.68 9.94
C LEU A 78 -0.82 -10.86 11.45
N GLU A 79 -0.01 -11.83 11.86
CA GLU A 79 0.49 -11.90 13.24
C GLU A 79 1.40 -10.71 13.53
N GLU A 80 1.42 -10.27 14.79
CA GLU A 80 2.11 -9.05 15.22
C GLU A 80 3.61 -9.03 14.86
N ASP A 81 4.27 -10.20 14.92
CA ASP A 81 5.69 -10.37 14.62
C ASP A 81 5.98 -10.86 13.20
N ALA A 82 4.95 -11.10 12.37
CA ALA A 82 5.11 -11.67 11.04
C ALA A 82 6.04 -10.83 10.15
N MET A 83 5.90 -9.50 10.20
CA MET A 83 6.76 -8.59 9.44
C MET A 83 8.22 -8.64 9.88
N LEU A 84 8.49 -8.75 11.18
CA LEU A 84 9.86 -8.85 11.70
C LEU A 84 10.55 -10.12 11.19
N ARG A 85 9.82 -11.24 11.19
CA ARG A 85 10.32 -12.52 10.66
C ARG A 85 10.60 -12.45 9.16
N ILE A 86 9.79 -11.68 8.41
CA ILE A 86 10.00 -11.47 6.96
C ILE A 86 11.19 -10.55 6.68
N MET A 87 11.33 -9.48 7.45
CA MET A 87 12.35 -8.46 7.23
C MET A 87 13.75 -8.91 7.64
N LYS A 88 13.89 -9.73 8.69
CA LYS A 88 15.19 -10.21 9.18
C LYS A 88 16.09 -10.79 8.08
N PRO A 89 15.64 -11.78 7.28
CA PRO A 89 16.49 -12.33 6.21
C PRO A 89 16.72 -11.34 5.05
N MET A 90 15.84 -10.35 4.82
CA MET A 90 16.08 -9.28 3.83
C MET A 90 17.24 -8.39 4.27
N LEU A 91 17.31 -8.05 5.56
CA LEU A 91 18.36 -7.20 6.12
C LEU A 91 19.70 -7.93 6.23
N GLU A 92 19.68 -9.22 6.56
CA GLU A 92 20.90 -10.04 6.68
C GLU A 92 21.54 -10.37 5.32
N ASN A 93 20.76 -10.36 4.22
CA ASN A 93 21.26 -10.70 2.88
C ASN A 93 20.66 -9.78 1.80
N PRO A 94 21.08 -8.50 1.73
CA PRO A 94 20.49 -7.51 0.81
C PRO A 94 20.70 -7.82 -0.69
N GLU A 95 21.71 -8.62 -1.03
CA GLU A 95 22.03 -9.07 -2.40
C GLU A 95 21.00 -10.10 -2.94
N LYS A 96 20.14 -10.64 -2.08
CA LYS A 96 19.30 -11.80 -2.42
C LYS A 96 17.97 -11.33 -3.02
N GLU A 97 17.84 -11.44 -4.34
CA GLU A 97 16.65 -11.01 -5.10
C GLU A 97 15.34 -11.71 -4.70
N ARG A 98 15.42 -12.90 -4.11
CA ARG A 98 14.25 -13.68 -3.67
C ARG A 98 14.53 -14.42 -2.37
N ILE A 99 13.63 -14.25 -1.40
CA ILE A 99 13.63 -15.03 -0.15
C ILE A 99 12.48 -16.01 -0.20
N LYS A 100 12.81 -17.30 -0.10
CA LYS A 100 11.81 -18.35 0.06
C LYS A 100 11.66 -18.64 1.54
N PHE A 101 10.47 -18.41 2.08
CA PHE A 101 10.13 -18.88 3.41
C PHE A 101 9.76 -20.36 3.29
N TYR A 102 10.59 -21.23 3.89
CA TYR A 102 10.26 -22.62 4.10
C TYR A 102 9.84 -22.75 5.56
N GLU A 103 8.56 -22.98 5.83
CA GLU A 103 8.16 -23.50 7.13
C GLU A 103 8.75 -24.91 7.27
N LYS A 104 9.74 -25.07 8.15
CA LYS A 104 10.00 -26.38 8.73
C LYS A 104 8.79 -26.71 9.60
N ARG A 105 7.91 -27.56 9.09
CA ARG A 105 6.99 -28.34 9.92
C ARG A 105 7.80 -29.24 10.85
#